data_AF-A0A8T7IXD1-F1
#
_entry.id   AF-A0A8T7IXD1-F1
#
_cell.length_a   1.000
_cell.length_b   1.000
_cell.length_c   1.000
_cell.angle_alpha   90.00
_cell.angle_beta   90.00
_cell.angle_gamma   90.00
#
_symmetry.space_group_name_H-M   'P 1'
#
loop_
_entity.id
_entity.type
_entity.pdbx_description
1 polymer ?
#
loop_
_entity_poly.entity_id
_entity_poly.type
_entity_poly.pdbx_seq_one_letter_code
_entity_poly.pdbx_strand_id
1 'polypeptide(L)'
;MAKKIIKLPWFTVVASSAVLVACVGAVQQSKQANFDGAWRTAQLPLAQSFAQQYAEIDRNGSTGDLVWALQLGITERALGNLTTSNQVLDSAERQVNFEDNESAIARAGELAGSMLVNDAALDYEPYYYDGVMLNTYKAWNFWQLGDLQNARVELNRAEERQRLAVRYFEQDIVAQREAAFDGAEDQSSLTSSYQGAVKQIRRQQGDVLNSEYRAYEGYVNPFTTYSMGLFRMLNPSGSGDYSSARQAFDRVASVTQNEAFLEDADLVDRLREGRESLNGHTWVILERGQSVIKREFRIGIPIYLYGAFNDYYTMALPYLRPRPSALSVASVNEQRAVEVADMNRIIETEFSSQYWRILVREITRATAKMLITREVARRDDDGLATFAAILAQAATTSADTRIVSSLPERFEVIRARREDDFIHLDLGTNSHKIKVDRSARAHVIYVREISGQTEPIISTINIQ
;
A
#
# COMPACT_ATOMS: atom_id res chain seq x y z
N MET A 1 -23.47 9.86 59.76
CA MET A 1 -22.33 9.39 58.95
C MET A 1 -22.47 9.94 57.54
N ALA A 2 -21.77 11.01 57.20
CA ALA A 2 -21.74 11.55 55.84
C ALA A 2 -20.65 10.81 55.04
N LYS A 3 -21.03 10.15 53.94
CA LYS A 3 -20.08 9.51 53.01
C LYS A 3 -19.22 10.61 52.36
N LYS A 4 -17.92 10.61 52.64
CA LYS A 4 -16.91 11.34 51.85
C LYS A 4 -16.91 10.74 50.44
N ILE A 5 -17.51 11.43 49.48
CA ILE A 5 -17.29 11.17 48.06
C ILE A 5 -15.87 11.64 47.76
N ILE A 6 -14.95 10.69 47.55
CA ILE A 6 -13.60 10.96 47.06
C ILE A 6 -13.78 11.45 45.62
N LYS A 7 -13.71 12.77 45.42
CA LYS A 7 -13.59 13.35 44.07
C LYS A 7 -12.19 12.97 43.56
N LEU A 8 -12.12 11.96 42.70
CA LEU A 8 -10.89 11.66 41.99
C LEU A 8 -10.54 12.90 41.13
N PRO A 9 -9.36 13.52 41.30
CA PRO A 9 -9.02 14.72 40.54
C PRO A 9 -8.93 14.34 39.06
N TRP A 10 -9.68 15.04 38.21
CA TRP A 10 -9.74 14.85 36.76
C TRP A 10 -8.34 14.73 36.10
N PHE A 11 -7.32 15.38 36.68
CA PHE A 11 -5.90 15.25 36.32
C PHE A 11 -5.37 13.80 36.31
N THR A 12 -5.78 12.94 37.26
CA THR A 12 -5.33 11.53 37.30
C THR A 12 -5.91 10.70 36.16
N VAL A 13 -7.11 11.05 35.67
CA VAL A 13 -7.74 10.38 34.52
C VAL A 13 -7.08 10.83 33.21
N VAL A 14 -6.73 12.12 33.08
CA VAL A 14 -6.05 12.67 31.88
C VAL A 14 -4.62 12.13 31.75
N ALA A 15 -3.85 12.08 32.85
CA ALA A 15 -2.48 11.54 32.83
C ALA A 15 -2.45 10.03 32.52
N SER A 16 -3.39 9.24 33.06
CA SER A 16 -3.47 7.80 32.78
C SER A 16 -3.88 7.51 31.34
N SER A 17 -4.78 8.32 30.78
CA SER A 17 -5.21 8.21 29.38
C SER A 17 -4.10 8.64 28.40
N ALA A 18 -3.31 9.66 28.75
CA ALA A 18 -2.16 10.10 27.95
C ALA A 18 -1.06 9.01 27.85
N VAL A 19 -0.78 8.27 28.93
CA VAL A 19 0.21 7.17 28.90
C VAL A 19 -0.24 6.03 27.98
N LEU A 20 -1.53 5.71 27.91
CA LEU A 20 -2.05 4.67 27.02
C LEU A 20 -1.96 5.06 25.53
N VAL A 21 -2.13 6.35 25.20
CA VAL A 21 -2.07 6.84 23.81
C VAL A 21 -0.63 6.97 23.29
N ALA A 22 0.35 7.29 24.16
CA ALA A 22 1.78 7.28 23.83
C ALA A 22 2.26 5.92 23.31
N CYS A 23 1.68 4.84 23.83
CA CYS A 23 2.06 3.49 23.47
C CYS A 23 1.58 3.09 22.07
N VAL A 24 0.53 3.69 21.51
CA VAL A 24 -0.09 3.20 20.26
C VAL A 24 0.88 3.29 19.08
N GLY A 25 1.52 4.44 18.87
CA GLY A 25 2.49 4.62 17.78
C GLY A 25 3.71 3.70 17.92
N ALA A 26 4.25 3.57 19.14
CA ALA A 26 5.38 2.67 19.42
C ALA A 26 5.01 1.18 19.25
N VAL A 27 3.82 0.79 19.70
CA VAL A 27 3.28 -0.57 19.54
C VAL A 27 3.07 -0.88 18.06
N GLN A 28 2.49 0.02 17.28
CA GLN A 28 2.30 -0.16 15.84
C GLN A 28 3.63 -0.33 15.10
N GLN A 29 4.62 0.52 15.40
CA GLN A 29 5.96 0.39 14.83
C GLN A 29 6.64 -0.93 15.24
N SER A 30 6.42 -1.39 16.48
CA SER A 30 6.92 -2.68 16.95
C SER A 30 6.24 -3.86 16.25
N LYS A 31 4.90 -3.82 16.09
CA LYS A 31 4.13 -4.83 15.34
C LYS A 31 4.68 -4.95 13.91
N GLN A 32 4.84 -3.81 13.23
CA GLN A 32 5.39 -3.74 11.87
C GLN A 32 6.82 -4.29 11.80
N ALA A 33 7.70 -3.89 12.73
CA ALA A 33 9.08 -4.36 12.74
C ALA A 33 9.22 -5.88 12.96
N ASN A 34 8.37 -6.46 13.82
CA ASN A 34 8.34 -7.91 14.07
C ASN A 34 7.90 -8.67 12.81
N PHE A 35 6.82 -8.22 12.16
CA PHE A 35 6.35 -8.78 10.91
C PHE A 35 7.41 -8.65 9.80
N ASP A 36 7.95 -7.45 9.58
CA ASP A 36 8.97 -7.18 8.56
C ASP A 36 10.22 -8.04 8.78
N GLY A 37 10.61 -8.28 10.03
CA GLY A 37 11.75 -9.12 10.38
C GLY A 37 11.54 -10.58 9.98
N ALA A 38 10.35 -11.13 10.27
CA ALA A 38 9.98 -12.49 9.89
C ALA A 38 9.80 -12.62 8.38
N TRP A 39 9.12 -11.66 7.74
CA TRP A 39 8.87 -11.63 6.30
C TRP A 39 10.18 -11.59 5.52
N ARG A 40 11.07 -10.63 5.84
CA ARG A 40 12.35 -10.44 5.12
C ARG A 40 13.25 -11.67 5.16
N THR A 41 13.17 -12.46 6.22
CA THR A 41 13.97 -13.68 6.40
C THR A 41 13.24 -14.94 5.92
N ALA A 42 12.12 -14.78 5.22
CA ALA A 42 11.24 -15.84 4.73
C ALA A 42 10.76 -16.82 5.82
N GLN A 43 10.67 -16.36 7.07
CA GLN A 43 10.07 -17.12 8.17
C GLN A 43 8.54 -16.99 8.11
N LEU A 44 7.95 -17.48 7.03
CA LEU A 44 6.54 -17.27 6.69
C LEU A 44 5.55 -17.72 7.78
N PRO A 45 5.74 -18.86 8.47
CA PRO A 45 4.85 -19.23 9.58
C PRO A 45 4.89 -18.23 10.75
N LEU A 46 6.07 -17.64 11.02
CA LEU A 46 6.20 -16.60 12.05
C LEU A 46 5.53 -15.30 11.59
N ALA A 47 5.76 -14.89 10.35
CA ALA A 47 5.09 -13.72 9.75
C ALA A 47 3.55 -13.89 9.77
N GLN A 48 3.05 -15.09 9.43
CA GLN A 48 1.63 -15.45 9.49
C GLN A 48 1.11 -15.28 10.92
N SER A 49 1.82 -15.80 11.93
CA SER A 49 1.37 -15.69 13.33
C SER A 49 1.23 -14.23 13.79
N PHE A 50 2.17 -13.35 13.38
CA PHE A 50 2.07 -11.92 13.66
C PHE A 50 0.89 -11.28 12.93
N ALA A 51 0.78 -11.50 11.61
CA ALA A 51 -0.29 -10.90 10.82
C ALA A 51 -1.67 -11.37 11.28
N GLN A 52 -1.83 -12.66 11.61
CA GLN A 52 -3.06 -13.23 12.13
C GLN A 52 -3.42 -12.68 13.51
N GLN A 53 -2.43 -12.49 14.39
CA GLN A 53 -2.65 -11.86 15.69
C GLN A 53 -3.15 -10.42 15.55
N TYR A 54 -2.65 -9.68 14.55
CA TYR A 54 -2.92 -8.25 14.41
C TYR A 54 -4.08 -7.91 13.46
N ALA A 55 -4.52 -8.85 12.63
CA ALA A 55 -5.65 -8.66 11.70
C ALA A 55 -7.02 -8.60 12.40
N GLU A 56 -7.10 -9.01 13.67
CA GLU A 56 -8.31 -8.90 14.50
C GLU A 56 -9.55 -9.50 13.80
N ILE A 57 -9.39 -10.66 13.16
CA ILE A 57 -10.48 -11.35 12.46
C ILE A 57 -11.47 -11.90 13.50
N ASP A 58 -12.72 -11.43 13.42
CA ASP A 58 -13.80 -11.84 14.31
C ASP A 58 -14.39 -13.21 13.94
N ARG A 59 -15.37 -13.67 14.73
CA ARG A 59 -16.05 -14.96 14.50
C ARG A 59 -16.84 -15.01 13.18
N ASN A 60 -17.17 -13.86 12.61
CA ASN A 60 -17.88 -13.74 11.34
C ASN A 60 -16.91 -13.62 10.15
N GLY A 61 -15.60 -13.68 10.38
CA GLY A 61 -14.58 -13.54 9.35
C GLY A 61 -14.39 -12.10 8.88
N SER A 62 -14.76 -11.10 9.69
CA SER A 62 -14.49 -9.69 9.42
C SER A 62 -13.26 -9.23 10.18
N THR A 63 -12.34 -8.56 9.49
CA THR A 63 -11.15 -7.98 10.09
C THR A 63 -11.46 -6.70 10.86
N GLY A 64 -10.73 -6.44 11.94
CA GLY A 64 -10.70 -5.17 12.66
C GLY A 64 -9.55 -4.25 12.24
N ASP A 65 -8.56 -4.74 11.49
CA ASP A 65 -7.43 -3.94 10.99
C ASP A 65 -7.08 -4.31 9.54
N LEU A 66 -7.41 -3.40 8.63
CA LEU A 66 -7.25 -3.56 7.19
C LEU A 66 -5.80 -3.90 6.77
N VAL A 67 -4.80 -3.22 7.33
CA VAL A 67 -3.40 -3.40 6.92
C VAL A 67 -2.92 -4.79 7.30
N TRP A 68 -3.29 -5.24 8.50
CA TRP A 68 -2.93 -6.58 8.95
C TRP A 68 -3.70 -7.67 8.22
N ALA A 69 -4.95 -7.46 7.82
CA ALA A 69 -5.66 -8.38 6.93
C ALA A 69 -5.00 -8.47 5.55
N LEU A 70 -4.59 -7.36 4.95
CA LEU A 70 -3.83 -7.35 3.69
C LEU A 70 -2.51 -8.12 3.83
N GLN A 71 -1.74 -7.85 4.89
CA GLN A 71 -0.49 -8.56 5.16
C GLN A 71 -0.71 -10.06 5.40
N LEU A 72 -1.76 -10.44 6.12
CA LEU A 72 -2.12 -11.84 6.34
C LEU A 72 -2.50 -12.52 5.02
N GLY A 73 -3.36 -11.90 4.21
CA GLY A 73 -3.76 -12.44 2.91
C GLY A 73 -2.57 -12.69 1.97
N ILE A 74 -1.62 -11.74 1.92
CA ILE A 74 -0.37 -11.90 1.14
C ILE A 74 0.52 -12.99 1.74
N THR A 75 0.54 -13.14 3.06
CA THR A 75 1.33 -14.18 3.74
C THR A 75 0.76 -15.58 3.50
N GLU A 76 -0.56 -15.74 3.58
CA GLU A 76 -1.25 -16.99 3.24
C GLU A 76 -0.99 -17.39 1.79
N ARG A 77 -0.99 -16.40 0.88
CA ARG A 77 -0.61 -16.61 -0.52
C ARG A 77 0.83 -17.15 -0.62
N ALA A 78 1.79 -16.53 0.07
CA ALA A 78 3.19 -16.96 0.08
C ALA A 78 3.38 -18.37 0.68
N LEU A 79 2.51 -18.77 1.61
CA LEU A 79 2.47 -20.13 2.16
C LEU A 79 1.79 -21.16 1.23
N GLY A 80 1.20 -20.72 0.12
CA GLY A 80 0.43 -21.58 -0.78
C GLY A 80 -1.01 -21.84 -0.34
N ASN A 81 -1.46 -21.21 0.75
CA ASN A 81 -2.83 -21.32 1.27
C ASN A 81 -3.78 -20.39 0.51
N LEU A 82 -3.91 -20.59 -0.80
CA LEU A 82 -4.58 -19.66 -1.71
C LEU A 82 -6.06 -19.43 -1.37
N THR A 83 -6.77 -20.46 -0.92
CA THR A 83 -8.18 -20.34 -0.49
C THR A 83 -8.31 -19.47 0.76
N THR A 84 -7.45 -19.68 1.76
CA THR A 84 -7.41 -18.86 2.98
C THR A 84 -6.98 -17.43 2.67
N SER A 85 -6.02 -17.26 1.77
CA SER A 85 -5.63 -15.95 1.25
C SER A 85 -6.83 -15.19 0.69
N ASN A 86 -7.63 -15.83 -0.18
CA ASN A 86 -8.85 -15.21 -0.72
C ASN A 86 -9.86 -14.85 0.37
N GLN A 87 -10.12 -15.72 1.35
CA GLN A 87 -11.05 -15.44 2.45
C GLN A 87 -10.62 -14.22 3.28
N VAL A 88 -9.32 -14.11 3.57
CA VAL A 88 -8.77 -12.97 4.31
C VAL A 88 -8.84 -11.70 3.46
N LEU A 89 -8.49 -11.77 2.17
CA LEU A 89 -8.57 -10.62 1.26
C LEU A 89 -10.02 -10.17 1.01
N ASP A 90 -11.00 -11.08 1.00
CA ASP A 90 -12.42 -10.75 0.98
C ASP A 90 -12.84 -9.99 2.24
N SER A 91 -12.26 -10.31 3.40
CA SER A 91 -12.50 -9.57 4.65
C SER A 91 -11.93 -8.16 4.60
N ALA A 92 -10.71 -8.00 4.04
CA ALA A 92 -10.07 -6.72 3.83
C ALA A 92 -10.86 -5.86 2.83
N GLU A 93 -11.33 -6.47 1.73
CA GLU A 93 -12.05 -5.78 0.66
C GLU A 93 -13.30 -5.04 1.16
N ARG A 94 -13.98 -5.59 2.19
CA ARG A 94 -15.16 -4.95 2.82
C ARG A 94 -14.85 -3.61 3.49
N GLN A 95 -13.59 -3.33 3.82
CA GLN A 95 -13.15 -2.05 4.38
C GLN A 95 -12.61 -1.09 3.30
N VAL A 96 -12.42 -1.55 2.06
CA VAL A 96 -11.86 -0.74 0.96
C VAL A 96 -12.98 -0.07 0.15
N ASN A 97 -13.49 1.05 0.67
CA ASN A 97 -14.57 1.83 0.04
C ASN A 97 -14.03 3.12 -0.60
N PHE A 98 -13.94 3.14 -1.94
CA PHE A 98 -13.44 4.31 -2.69
C PHE A 98 -14.55 5.18 -3.31
N GLU A 99 -15.80 4.72 -3.36
CA GLU A 99 -16.89 5.38 -4.10
C GLU A 99 -17.88 6.14 -3.21
N ASP A 100 -17.73 6.05 -1.88
CA ASP A 100 -18.79 6.43 -0.95
C ASP A 100 -18.67 7.92 -0.53
N ASN A 101 -19.31 8.81 -1.29
CA ASN A 101 -19.34 10.25 -0.99
C ASN A 101 -20.09 10.57 0.32
N GLU A 102 -21.05 9.74 0.76
CA GLU A 102 -21.72 9.90 2.06
C GLU A 102 -20.76 9.67 3.24
N SER A 103 -19.75 8.82 3.06
CA SER A 103 -18.69 8.59 4.05
C SER A 103 -17.82 9.83 4.27
N ALA A 104 -17.63 10.70 3.28
CA ALA A 104 -16.81 11.91 3.45
C ALA A 104 -17.42 12.91 4.45
N ILE A 105 -18.76 13.01 4.48
CA ILE A 105 -19.50 13.86 5.41
C ILE A 105 -19.55 13.22 6.82
N ALA A 106 -19.70 11.90 6.91
CA ALA A 106 -19.63 11.18 8.19
C ALA A 106 -18.23 11.27 8.83
N ARG A 107 -17.16 11.11 8.03
CA ARG A 107 -15.76 11.31 8.48
C ARG A 107 -15.52 12.74 8.95
N ALA A 108 -16.15 13.75 8.33
CA ALA A 108 -16.09 15.14 8.78
C ALA A 108 -16.72 15.37 10.17
N GLY A 109 -17.73 14.58 10.55
CA GLY A 109 -18.31 14.57 11.90
C GLY A 109 -17.43 13.86 12.95
N GLU A 110 -16.81 12.73 12.58
CA GLU A 110 -15.82 12.03 13.43
C GLU A 110 -14.52 12.83 13.60
N LEU A 111 -14.18 13.68 12.63
CA LEU A 111 -12.98 14.52 12.60
C LEU A 111 -12.88 15.44 13.84
N ALA A 112 -13.98 15.98 14.37
CA ALA A 112 -13.92 16.87 15.54
C ALA A 112 -13.46 16.16 16.84
N GLY A 113 -13.86 14.90 17.05
CA GLY A 113 -13.45 14.10 18.21
C GLY A 113 -12.08 13.43 18.03
N SER A 114 -11.74 13.05 16.79
CA SER A 114 -10.51 12.35 16.44
C SER A 114 -9.30 13.27 16.22
N MET A 115 -9.52 14.58 16.03
CA MET A 115 -8.42 15.56 15.93
C MET A 115 -7.52 15.59 17.16
N LEU A 116 -8.01 15.19 18.34
CA LEU A 116 -7.23 15.21 19.58
C LEU A 116 -6.45 13.91 19.85
N VAL A 117 -6.78 12.82 19.16
CA VAL A 117 -6.04 11.54 19.29
C VAL A 117 -4.88 11.47 18.30
N ASN A 118 -4.09 10.41 18.39
CA ASN A 118 -2.95 10.14 17.53
C ASN A 118 -3.43 9.61 16.16
N ASP A 119 -2.78 9.99 15.05
CA ASP A 119 -3.09 9.45 13.71
C ASP A 119 -2.93 7.92 13.65
N ALA A 120 -1.96 7.37 14.39
CA ALA A 120 -1.75 5.94 14.55
C ALA A 120 -2.91 5.22 15.29
N ALA A 121 -3.78 5.96 15.97
CA ALA A 121 -4.94 5.42 16.68
C ALA A 121 -6.23 5.46 15.85
N LEU A 122 -6.20 6.05 14.64
CA LEU A 122 -7.32 6.08 13.71
C LEU A 122 -7.32 4.84 12.83
N ASP A 123 -8.48 4.54 12.24
CA ASP A 123 -8.59 3.51 11.22
C ASP A 123 -7.68 3.83 10.04
N TYR A 124 -7.09 2.77 9.46
CA TYR A 124 -6.22 2.93 8.30
C TYR A 124 -7.03 3.36 7.08
N GLU A 125 -6.65 4.47 6.46
CA GLU A 125 -7.21 4.92 5.20
C GLU A 125 -6.54 4.15 4.04
N PRO A 126 -7.25 3.32 3.29
CA PRO A 126 -6.65 2.54 2.21
C PRO A 126 -6.14 3.44 1.08
N TYR A 127 -4.95 3.11 0.57
CA TYR A 127 -4.48 3.65 -0.70
C TYR A 127 -5.13 2.90 -1.87
N TYR A 128 -5.24 3.54 -3.03
CA TYR A 128 -5.74 2.91 -4.25
C TYR A 128 -4.88 1.72 -4.65
N TYR A 129 -3.55 1.81 -4.50
CA TYR A 129 -2.68 0.66 -4.75
C TYR A 129 -2.98 -0.54 -3.84
N ASP A 130 -3.45 -0.34 -2.61
CA ASP A 130 -3.82 -1.43 -1.69
C ASP A 130 -5.00 -2.21 -2.29
N GLY A 131 -6.04 -1.50 -2.74
CA GLY A 131 -7.22 -2.12 -3.37
C GLY A 131 -6.91 -2.78 -4.72
N VAL A 132 -6.10 -2.13 -5.57
CA VAL A 132 -5.68 -2.71 -6.85
C VAL A 132 -4.90 -4.01 -6.63
N MET A 133 -3.94 -4.01 -5.70
CA MET A 133 -3.14 -5.21 -5.40
C MET A 133 -3.94 -6.29 -4.70
N LEU A 134 -4.90 -5.94 -3.83
CA LEU A 134 -5.83 -6.88 -3.23
C LEU A 134 -6.53 -7.72 -4.31
N ASN A 135 -7.23 -7.08 -5.26
CA ASN A 135 -7.95 -7.81 -6.30
C ASN A 135 -6.99 -8.49 -7.30
N THR A 136 -5.83 -7.91 -7.56
CA THR A 136 -4.79 -8.55 -8.38
C THR A 136 -4.33 -9.87 -7.77
N TYR A 137 -4.09 -9.92 -6.46
CA TYR A 137 -3.70 -11.16 -5.79
C TYR A 137 -4.84 -12.16 -5.68
N LYS A 138 -6.09 -11.71 -5.42
CA LYS A 138 -7.25 -12.60 -5.49
C LYS A 138 -7.37 -13.26 -6.86
N ALA A 139 -7.17 -12.50 -7.93
CA ALA A 139 -7.17 -13.03 -9.29
C ALA A 139 -6.11 -14.10 -9.51
N TRP A 140 -4.86 -13.84 -9.11
CA TRP A 140 -3.77 -14.82 -9.22
C TRP A 140 -4.03 -16.08 -8.38
N ASN A 141 -4.53 -15.92 -7.15
CA ASN A 141 -4.95 -17.02 -6.31
C ASN A 141 -6.00 -17.90 -7.01
N PHE A 142 -7.08 -17.30 -7.53
CA PHE A 142 -8.11 -18.03 -8.26
C PHE A 142 -7.57 -18.70 -9.52
N TRP A 143 -6.68 -18.04 -10.26
CA TRP A 143 -6.08 -18.64 -11.45
C TRP A 143 -5.22 -19.86 -11.11
N GLN A 144 -4.40 -19.80 -10.07
CA GLN A 144 -3.61 -20.95 -9.59
C GLN A 144 -4.49 -22.07 -9.03
N LEU A 145 -5.66 -21.75 -8.48
CA LEU A 145 -6.67 -22.73 -8.07
C LEU A 145 -7.47 -23.32 -9.25
N GLY A 146 -7.25 -22.84 -10.48
CA GLY A 146 -7.99 -23.27 -11.67
C GLY A 146 -9.38 -22.64 -11.82
N ASP A 147 -9.73 -21.68 -10.96
CA ASP A 147 -11.01 -20.95 -11.01
C ASP A 147 -10.93 -19.75 -11.94
N LEU A 148 -11.02 -20.03 -13.25
CA LEU A 148 -10.90 -19.01 -14.29
C LEU A 148 -12.03 -17.97 -14.25
N GLN A 149 -13.21 -18.33 -13.74
CA GLN A 149 -14.35 -17.40 -13.68
C GLN A 149 -14.10 -16.32 -12.63
N ASN A 150 -13.72 -16.73 -11.41
CA ASN A 150 -13.42 -15.76 -10.36
C ASN A 150 -12.11 -15.01 -10.63
N ALA A 151 -11.10 -15.64 -11.24
CA ALA A 151 -9.90 -14.95 -11.68
C ALA A 151 -10.22 -13.77 -12.61
N ARG A 152 -11.11 -13.98 -13.59
CA ARG A 152 -11.59 -12.95 -14.50
C ARG A 152 -12.33 -11.82 -13.79
N VAL A 153 -13.22 -12.15 -12.86
CA VAL A 153 -13.98 -11.17 -12.07
C VAL A 153 -13.03 -10.26 -11.29
N GLU A 154 -12.05 -10.85 -10.60
CA GLU A 154 -11.11 -10.11 -9.77
C GLU A 154 -10.15 -9.25 -10.59
N LEU A 155 -9.70 -9.71 -11.76
CA LEU A 155 -8.93 -8.87 -12.69
C LEU A 155 -9.75 -7.66 -13.16
N ASN A 156 -11.04 -7.84 -13.45
CA ASN A 156 -11.91 -6.74 -13.87
C ASN A 156 -12.11 -5.73 -12.74
N ARG A 157 -12.27 -6.20 -11.49
CA ARG A 157 -12.34 -5.33 -10.30
C ARG A 157 -11.03 -4.56 -10.10
N ALA A 158 -9.89 -5.22 -10.28
CA ALA A 158 -8.59 -4.56 -10.19
C ALA A 158 -8.46 -3.45 -11.24
N GLU A 159 -8.82 -3.70 -12.51
CA GLU A 159 -8.83 -2.68 -13.56
C GLU A 159 -9.81 -1.52 -13.28
N GLU A 160 -10.99 -1.80 -12.73
CA GLU A 160 -11.93 -0.75 -12.34
C GLU A 160 -11.37 0.12 -11.22
N ARG A 161 -10.72 -0.47 -10.21
CA ARG A 161 -10.04 0.31 -9.16
C ARG A 161 -8.93 1.20 -9.72
N GLN A 162 -8.21 0.74 -10.74
CA GLN A 162 -7.24 1.61 -11.44
C GLN A 162 -7.93 2.79 -12.11
N ARG A 163 -9.07 2.58 -12.77
CA ARG A 163 -9.86 3.68 -13.37
C ARG A 163 -10.33 4.69 -12.33
N LEU A 164 -10.79 4.21 -11.17
CA LEU A 164 -11.16 5.06 -10.04
C LEU A 164 -9.96 5.84 -9.49
N ALA A 165 -8.79 5.22 -9.39
CA ALA A 165 -7.56 5.87 -8.99
C ALA A 165 -7.20 7.02 -9.95
N VAL A 166 -7.22 6.76 -11.26
CA VAL A 166 -6.98 7.78 -12.30
C VAL A 166 -7.90 8.99 -12.07
N ARG A 167 -9.20 8.74 -11.95
CA ARG A 167 -10.21 9.78 -11.76
C ARG A 167 -9.94 10.60 -10.50
N TYR A 168 -9.65 9.92 -9.38
CA TYR A 168 -9.36 10.57 -8.11
C TYR A 168 -8.15 11.50 -8.20
N PHE A 169 -7.05 11.02 -8.79
CA PHE A 169 -5.80 11.79 -8.84
C PHE A 169 -5.77 12.86 -9.93
N GLU A 170 -6.55 12.74 -10.99
CA GLU A 170 -6.63 13.75 -12.06
C GLU A 170 -7.64 14.85 -11.75
N GLN A 171 -8.71 14.55 -11.02
CA GLN A 171 -9.84 15.46 -10.82
C GLN A 171 -10.08 15.77 -9.34
N ASP A 172 -10.36 14.73 -8.55
CA ASP A 172 -10.91 14.92 -7.20
C ASP A 172 -9.88 15.50 -6.23
N ILE A 173 -8.61 15.14 -6.36
CA ILE A 173 -7.56 15.59 -5.43
C ILE A 173 -7.32 17.11 -5.48
N VAL A 174 -7.49 17.73 -6.65
CA VAL A 174 -7.35 19.19 -6.82
C VAL A 174 -8.51 19.90 -6.13
N ALA A 175 -9.74 19.46 -6.40
CA ALA A 175 -10.94 20.01 -5.77
C ALA A 175 -10.91 19.84 -4.24
N GLN A 176 -10.49 18.68 -3.74
CA GLN A 176 -10.32 18.43 -2.31
C GLN A 176 -9.27 19.36 -1.69
N ARG A 177 -8.19 19.65 -2.42
CA ARG A 177 -7.13 20.55 -1.96
C ARG A 177 -7.65 21.97 -1.81
N GLU A 178 -8.29 22.51 -2.83
CA GLU A 178 -8.86 23.86 -2.79
C GLU A 178 -9.90 23.99 -1.66
N ALA A 179 -10.84 23.04 -1.57
CA ALA A 179 -11.87 23.04 -0.53
C ALA A 179 -11.29 22.98 0.90
N ALA A 180 -10.20 22.23 1.11
CA ALA A 180 -9.57 22.13 2.44
C ALA A 180 -8.93 23.46 2.90
N PHE A 181 -8.42 24.28 1.97
CA PHE A 181 -7.85 25.59 2.31
C PHE A 181 -8.92 26.69 2.37
N ASP A 182 -9.86 26.71 1.43
CA ASP A 182 -10.91 27.75 1.36
C ASP A 182 -11.97 27.59 2.45
N GLY A 183 -12.23 26.36 2.89
CA GLY A 183 -13.19 26.07 3.96
C GLY A 183 -12.66 26.32 5.38
N ALA A 184 -11.38 26.71 5.53
CA ALA A 184 -10.78 26.93 6.85
C ALA A 184 -11.19 28.29 7.44
N GLU A 185 -11.58 28.31 8.72
CA GLU A 185 -11.98 29.54 9.43
C GLU A 185 -10.88 30.63 9.40
N ASP A 186 -9.61 30.22 9.51
CA ASP A 186 -8.45 31.09 9.30
C ASP A 186 -7.56 30.54 8.18
N GLN A 187 -8.06 30.70 6.94
CA GLN A 187 -7.36 30.32 5.71
C GLN A 187 -5.93 30.88 5.66
N SER A 188 -5.75 32.17 6.02
CA SER A 188 -4.46 32.85 5.92
C SER A 188 -3.37 32.21 6.79
N SER A 189 -3.73 31.83 8.02
CA SER A 189 -2.83 31.18 8.96
C SER A 189 -2.56 29.73 8.56
N LEU A 190 -3.56 29.00 8.07
CA LEU A 190 -3.37 27.63 7.58
C LEU A 190 -2.41 27.61 6.39
N THR A 191 -2.62 28.48 5.39
CA THR A 191 -1.73 28.60 4.23
C THR A 191 -0.31 28.97 4.64
N SER A 192 -0.14 29.92 5.56
CA SER A 192 1.18 30.35 6.05
C SER A 192 1.91 29.24 6.79
N SER A 193 1.21 28.51 7.67
CA SER A 193 1.75 27.36 8.39
C SER A 193 2.14 26.23 7.44
N TYR A 194 1.30 25.95 6.43
CA TYR A 194 1.56 24.96 5.40
C TYR A 194 2.81 25.30 4.59
N GLN A 195 2.94 26.53 4.09
CA GLN A 195 4.13 26.97 3.36
C GLN A 195 5.40 26.91 4.22
N GLY A 196 5.28 27.31 5.49
CA GLY A 196 6.36 27.19 6.47
C GLY A 196 6.79 25.74 6.68
N ALA A 197 5.83 24.83 6.83
CA ALA A 197 6.07 23.40 6.97
C ALA A 197 6.77 22.81 5.75
N VAL A 198 6.26 23.07 4.54
CA VAL A 198 6.87 22.63 3.27
C VAL A 198 8.33 23.08 3.18
N LYS A 199 8.63 24.32 3.56
CA LYS A 199 10.00 24.85 3.57
C LYS A 199 10.91 24.12 4.57
N GLN A 200 10.40 23.77 5.74
CA GLN A 200 11.17 23.03 6.75
C GLN A 200 11.40 21.58 6.34
N ILE A 201 10.38 20.91 5.80
CA ILE A 201 10.48 19.54 5.27
C ILE A 201 11.52 19.50 4.16
N ARG A 202 11.46 20.43 3.19
CA ARG A 202 12.45 20.53 2.11
C ARG A 202 13.89 20.68 2.60
N ARG A 203 14.10 21.39 3.71
CA ARG A 203 15.43 21.57 4.31
C ARG A 203 15.97 20.30 4.97
N GLN A 204 15.09 19.52 5.60
CA GLN A 204 15.52 18.35 6.39
C GLN A 204 15.52 17.05 5.58
N GLN A 205 14.57 16.88 4.68
CA GLN A 205 14.35 15.65 3.93
C GLN A 205 14.75 15.78 2.45
N GLY A 206 15.09 16.98 1.98
CA GLY A 206 15.23 17.25 0.54
C GLY A 206 13.85 17.39 -0.11
N ASP A 207 13.79 17.28 -1.44
CA ASP A 207 12.54 17.50 -2.19
C ASP A 207 11.61 16.29 -2.17
N VAL A 208 11.37 15.69 -1.00
CA VAL A 208 10.43 14.55 -0.78
C VAL A 208 8.99 14.90 -1.18
N LEU A 209 8.71 16.18 -1.43
CA LEU A 209 7.42 16.69 -1.88
C LEU A 209 7.34 16.88 -3.40
N ASN A 210 8.46 16.76 -4.13
CA ASN A 210 8.48 16.68 -5.58
C ASN A 210 8.78 15.24 -5.95
N SER A 211 7.74 14.49 -6.31
CA SER A 211 7.91 13.15 -6.85
C SER A 211 8.45 13.27 -8.28
N GLU A 212 9.78 13.22 -8.43
CA GLU A 212 10.39 12.88 -9.74
C GLU A 212 9.85 11.51 -10.23
N TYR A 213 9.39 10.67 -9.29
CA TYR A 213 8.51 9.54 -9.52
C TYR A 213 7.09 10.02 -9.85
N ARG A 214 6.83 10.30 -11.13
CA ARG A 214 5.46 10.21 -11.64
C ARG A 214 5.11 8.73 -11.68
N ALA A 215 3.95 8.33 -11.18
CA ALA A 215 3.46 6.98 -11.45
C ALA A 215 3.51 6.78 -12.96
N TYR A 216 3.63 5.52 -13.36
CA TYR A 216 3.13 5.07 -14.65
C TYR A 216 1.97 5.96 -15.11
N GLU A 217 2.06 6.48 -16.35
CA GLU A 217 1.13 7.47 -16.89
C GLU A 217 -0.32 7.08 -16.55
N GLY A 218 -1.01 7.95 -15.79
CA GLY A 218 -2.37 7.69 -15.30
C GLY A 218 -2.51 6.90 -13.99
N TYR A 219 -1.52 6.83 -13.09
CA TYR A 219 -1.66 6.17 -11.77
C TYR A 219 -2.05 4.67 -11.84
N VAL A 220 -1.52 3.98 -12.85
CA VAL A 220 -1.81 2.58 -13.15
C VAL A 220 -0.70 1.69 -12.57
N ASN A 221 -1.05 0.47 -12.14
CA ASN A 221 -0.10 -0.62 -11.93
C ASN A 221 -0.02 -1.48 -13.21
N PRO A 222 1.06 -1.39 -14.01
CA PRO A 222 1.14 -2.13 -15.26
C PRO A 222 1.16 -3.65 -15.06
N PHE A 223 1.56 -4.15 -13.89
CA PHE A 223 1.50 -5.58 -13.60
C PHE A 223 0.06 -6.10 -13.55
N THR A 224 -0.87 -5.32 -12.99
CA THR A 224 -2.30 -5.66 -12.99
C THR A 224 -2.84 -5.75 -14.42
N THR A 225 -2.52 -4.76 -15.25
CA THR A 225 -2.93 -4.75 -16.66
C THR A 225 -2.25 -5.86 -17.46
N TYR A 226 -0.98 -6.13 -17.21
CA TYR A 226 -0.26 -7.26 -17.81
C TYR A 226 -0.90 -8.60 -17.43
N SER A 227 -1.26 -8.78 -16.15
CA SER A 227 -1.94 -9.97 -15.64
C SER A 227 -3.28 -10.17 -16.33
N MET A 228 -4.04 -9.10 -16.55
CA MET A 228 -5.29 -9.14 -17.33
C MET A 228 -5.04 -9.59 -18.77
N GLY A 229 -4.05 -9.00 -19.44
CA GLY A 229 -3.71 -9.34 -20.82
C GLY A 229 -3.28 -10.79 -20.98
N LEU A 230 -2.36 -11.23 -20.12
CA LEU A 230 -1.86 -12.61 -20.08
C LEU A 230 -3.00 -13.60 -19.80
N PHE A 231 -3.85 -13.31 -18.79
CA PHE A 231 -4.98 -14.17 -18.46
C PHE A 231 -5.94 -14.34 -19.65
N ARG A 232 -6.31 -13.24 -20.33
CA ARG A 232 -7.23 -13.26 -21.48
C ARG A 232 -6.61 -13.92 -22.72
N MET A 233 -5.31 -13.73 -22.95
CA MET A 233 -4.57 -14.40 -24.03
C MET A 233 -4.52 -15.92 -23.83
N LEU A 234 -4.25 -16.36 -22.60
CA LEU A 234 -4.09 -17.79 -22.28
C LEU A 234 -5.42 -18.51 -22.07
N ASN A 235 -6.47 -17.80 -21.63
CA ASN A 235 -7.79 -18.37 -21.34
C ASN A 235 -8.93 -17.66 -22.13
N PRO A 236 -8.85 -17.62 -23.47
CA PRO A 236 -9.83 -16.89 -24.28
C PRO A 236 -11.19 -17.59 -24.25
N SER A 237 -12.25 -16.83 -23.99
CA SER A 237 -13.65 -17.25 -24.13
C SER A 237 -14.26 -16.84 -25.48
N GLY A 238 -13.52 -16.04 -26.28
CA GLY A 238 -13.93 -15.57 -27.61
C GLY A 238 -12.97 -14.52 -28.18
N SER A 239 -13.25 -14.01 -29.39
CA SER A 239 -12.40 -13.02 -30.08
C SER A 239 -12.24 -11.69 -29.32
N GLY A 240 -13.21 -11.34 -28.47
CA GLY A 240 -13.14 -10.17 -27.58
C GLY A 240 -12.01 -10.26 -26.55
N ASP A 241 -11.63 -11.46 -26.12
CA ASP A 241 -10.54 -11.64 -25.16
C ASP A 241 -9.17 -11.39 -25.80
N TYR A 242 -8.95 -11.85 -27.03
CA TYR A 242 -7.74 -11.50 -27.77
C TYR A 242 -7.64 -9.99 -27.99
N SER A 243 -8.74 -9.35 -28.41
CA SER A 243 -8.76 -7.89 -28.61
C SER A 243 -8.42 -7.13 -27.32
N SER A 244 -8.96 -7.61 -26.20
CA SER A 244 -8.67 -7.04 -24.88
C SER A 244 -7.23 -7.30 -24.41
N ALA A 245 -6.70 -8.49 -24.68
CA ALA A 245 -5.32 -8.84 -24.33
C ALA A 245 -4.33 -7.96 -25.10
N ARG A 246 -4.57 -7.77 -26.41
CA ARG A 246 -3.80 -6.86 -27.27
C ARG A 246 -3.75 -5.44 -26.68
N GLN A 247 -4.92 -4.88 -26.37
CA GLN A 247 -5.03 -3.55 -25.76
C GLN A 247 -4.33 -3.45 -24.40
N ALA A 248 -4.40 -4.51 -23.59
CA ALA A 248 -3.70 -4.55 -22.31
C ALA A 248 -2.18 -4.49 -22.51
N PHE A 249 -1.62 -5.28 -23.44
CA PHE A 249 -0.19 -5.23 -23.75
C PHE A 249 0.26 -3.91 -24.36
N ASP A 250 -0.56 -3.28 -25.23
CA ASP A 250 -0.30 -1.92 -25.74
C ASP A 250 -0.23 -0.90 -24.61
N ARG A 251 -1.20 -0.96 -23.69
CA ARG A 251 -1.24 -0.05 -22.55
C ARG A 251 -0.02 -0.26 -21.66
N VAL A 252 0.39 -1.51 -21.40
CA VAL A 252 1.61 -1.80 -20.65
C VAL A 252 2.84 -1.24 -21.37
N ALA A 253 2.99 -1.47 -22.68
CA ALA A 253 4.10 -0.93 -23.46
C ALA A 253 4.16 0.61 -23.40
N SER A 254 3.01 1.28 -23.58
CA SER A 254 2.89 2.73 -23.51
C SER A 254 3.22 3.26 -22.12
N VAL A 255 2.63 2.67 -21.08
CA VAL A 255 2.76 3.17 -19.72
C VAL A 255 4.17 2.94 -19.17
N THR A 256 4.78 1.80 -19.48
CA THR A 256 6.15 1.45 -19.07
C THR A 256 7.22 2.06 -19.99
N GLN A 257 6.84 2.57 -21.16
CA GLN A 257 7.75 2.99 -22.23
C GLN A 257 8.73 1.88 -22.63
N ASN A 258 8.24 0.64 -22.65
CA ASN A 258 9.03 -0.55 -22.94
C ASN A 258 8.40 -1.37 -24.06
N GLU A 259 9.01 -1.30 -25.25
CA GLU A 259 8.54 -1.99 -26.46
C GLU A 259 8.59 -3.51 -26.36
N ALA A 260 9.30 -4.09 -25.38
CA ALA A 260 9.28 -5.54 -25.15
C ALA A 260 7.85 -6.06 -24.97
N PHE A 261 6.93 -5.27 -24.41
CA PHE A 261 5.52 -5.69 -24.25
C PHE A 261 4.73 -5.73 -25.56
N LEU A 262 5.21 -5.10 -26.64
CA LEU A 262 4.61 -5.22 -27.98
C LEU A 262 4.79 -6.62 -28.57
N GLU A 263 5.78 -7.39 -28.15
CA GLU A 263 5.94 -8.78 -28.59
C GLU A 263 4.79 -9.68 -28.14
N ASP A 264 4.26 -9.46 -26.91
CA ASP A 264 3.07 -10.16 -26.42
C ASP A 264 1.82 -9.70 -27.21
N ALA A 265 1.77 -8.40 -27.55
CA ALA A 265 0.71 -7.84 -28.38
C ALA A 265 0.69 -8.50 -29.78
N ASP A 266 1.85 -8.64 -30.42
CA ASP A 266 1.97 -9.29 -31.72
C ASP A 266 1.72 -10.80 -31.66
N LEU A 267 2.09 -11.46 -30.55
CA LEU A 267 1.76 -12.86 -30.32
C LEU A 267 0.24 -13.05 -30.26
N VAL A 268 -0.50 -12.16 -29.59
CA VAL A 268 -1.97 -12.19 -29.56
C VAL A 268 -2.55 -12.16 -30.98
N ASP A 269 -2.03 -11.33 -31.88
CA ASP A 269 -2.49 -11.27 -33.26
C ASP A 269 -2.19 -12.56 -34.03
N ARG A 270 -1.00 -13.14 -33.86
CA ARG A 270 -0.65 -14.43 -34.50
C ARG A 270 -1.49 -15.59 -33.97
N LEU A 271 -1.80 -15.61 -32.67
CA LEU A 271 -2.71 -16.61 -32.07
C LEU A 271 -4.13 -16.46 -32.61
N ARG A 272 -4.67 -15.24 -32.66
CA ARG A 272 -6.01 -14.93 -33.17
C ARG A 272 -6.19 -15.35 -34.63
N GLU A 273 -5.13 -15.24 -35.43
CA GLU A 273 -5.14 -15.59 -36.85
C GLU A 273 -4.74 -17.05 -37.13
N GLY A 274 -4.43 -17.84 -36.10
CA GLY A 274 -3.98 -19.23 -36.26
C GLY A 274 -2.60 -19.38 -36.89
N ARG A 275 -1.79 -18.31 -36.90
CA ARG A 275 -0.40 -18.30 -37.43
C ARG A 275 0.62 -18.85 -36.46
N GLU A 276 0.29 -18.88 -35.16
CA GLU A 276 1.13 -19.46 -34.11
C GLU A 276 0.26 -20.26 -33.13
N SER A 277 0.86 -21.24 -32.45
CA SER A 277 0.22 -21.99 -31.37
C SER A 277 0.94 -21.74 -30.06
N LEU A 278 0.21 -21.79 -28.94
CA LEU A 278 0.79 -21.62 -27.61
C LEU A 278 1.79 -22.71 -27.22
N ASN A 279 1.87 -23.81 -27.98
CA ASN A 279 2.67 -24.99 -27.65
C ASN A 279 4.11 -24.63 -27.28
N GLY A 280 4.43 -24.95 -26.03
CA GLY A 280 5.75 -24.78 -25.44
C GLY A 280 6.07 -23.35 -25.02
N HIS A 281 5.15 -22.39 -25.13
CA HIS A 281 5.36 -21.06 -24.54
C HIS A 281 5.28 -21.14 -23.01
N THR A 282 6.19 -20.42 -22.36
CA THR A 282 6.29 -20.29 -20.91
C THR A 282 6.44 -18.81 -20.56
N TRP A 283 5.62 -18.34 -19.63
CA TRP A 283 5.79 -17.05 -18.97
C TRP A 283 6.24 -17.29 -17.53
N VAL A 284 7.36 -16.70 -17.14
CA VAL A 284 7.79 -16.67 -15.74
C VAL A 284 7.47 -15.31 -15.17
N ILE A 285 6.53 -15.25 -14.23
CA ILE A 285 6.15 -14.06 -13.49
C ILE A 285 6.98 -14.02 -12.20
N LEU A 286 7.73 -12.94 -12.03
CA LEU A 286 8.63 -12.75 -10.89
C LEU A 286 8.12 -11.60 -10.02
N GLU A 287 7.77 -11.90 -8.78
CA GLU A 287 7.63 -10.93 -7.70
C GLU A 287 8.94 -10.85 -6.92
N ARG A 288 9.62 -9.70 -6.94
CA ARG A 288 10.98 -9.62 -6.40
C ARG A 288 11.13 -8.54 -5.35
N GLY A 289 11.93 -8.87 -4.33
CA GLY A 289 12.26 -7.98 -3.25
C GLY A 289 11.04 -7.63 -2.41
N GLN A 290 11.08 -6.45 -1.81
CA GLN A 290 10.03 -5.94 -0.94
C GLN A 290 9.90 -4.43 -1.11
N SER A 291 8.67 -3.92 -1.06
CA SER A 291 8.32 -2.51 -1.27
C SER A 291 9.03 -1.52 -0.31
N VAL A 292 8.79 -0.22 -0.41
CA VAL A 292 9.22 0.73 0.63
C VAL A 292 8.52 0.48 1.98
N ILE A 293 9.09 0.99 3.07
CA ILE A 293 8.43 1.06 4.38
C ILE A 293 8.14 2.51 4.75
N LYS A 294 7.16 2.75 5.62
CA LYS A 294 6.84 4.07 6.14
C LYS A 294 7.47 4.26 7.52
N ARG A 295 8.11 5.41 7.75
CA ARG A 295 8.76 5.76 9.03
C ARG A 295 8.31 7.14 9.46
N GLU A 296 8.44 7.42 10.76
CA GLU A 296 8.18 8.74 11.32
C GLU A 296 9.47 9.56 11.35
N PHE A 297 9.36 10.85 11.03
CA PHE A 297 10.34 11.85 11.43
C PHE A 297 9.63 12.99 12.18
N ARG A 298 10.36 13.65 13.08
CA ARG A 298 9.85 14.75 13.89
C ARG A 298 10.47 16.06 13.46
N ILE A 299 9.63 17.07 13.27
CA ILE A 299 10.05 18.37 12.79
C ILE A 299 9.29 19.49 13.50
N GLY A 300 9.99 20.57 13.83
CA GLY A 300 9.39 21.80 14.34
C GLY A 300 8.84 22.65 13.19
N ILE A 301 7.53 22.82 13.13
CA ILE A 301 6.84 23.59 12.09
C ILE A 301 6.33 24.91 12.68
N PRO A 302 6.50 26.05 12.00
CA PRO A 302 5.95 27.32 12.45
C PRO A 302 4.42 27.30 12.33
N ILE A 303 3.73 27.60 13.42
CA ILE A 303 2.27 27.76 13.45
C ILE A 303 1.94 29.26 13.48
N TYR A 304 1.07 29.67 12.57
CA TYR A 304 0.52 31.02 12.48
C TYR A 304 -0.90 31.02 13.02
N LEU A 305 -1.31 32.13 13.65
CA LEU A 305 -2.66 32.36 14.17
C LEU A 305 -3.05 33.82 13.92
N TYR A 306 -4.26 34.07 13.42
CA TYR A 306 -4.75 35.41 13.09
C TYR A 306 -3.77 36.21 12.22
N GLY A 307 -3.09 35.54 11.27
CA GLY A 307 -2.12 36.15 10.36
C GLY A 307 -0.74 36.46 10.96
N ALA A 308 -0.46 36.09 12.21
CA ALA A 308 0.83 36.31 12.85
C ALA A 308 1.53 34.99 13.22
N PHE A 309 2.87 34.98 13.14
CA PHE A 309 3.67 33.86 13.67
C PHE A 309 3.43 33.77 15.18
N ASN A 310 3.10 32.57 15.68
CA ASN A 310 2.85 32.35 17.09
C ASN A 310 3.99 31.56 17.76
N ASP A 311 4.27 30.34 17.29
CA ASP A 311 5.34 29.51 17.85
C ASP A 311 5.76 28.37 16.89
N TYR A 312 6.84 27.67 17.20
CA TYR A 312 7.18 26.39 16.59
C TYR A 312 6.52 25.24 17.34
N TYR A 313 5.92 24.32 16.58
CA TYR A 313 5.28 23.13 17.12
C TYR A 313 5.94 21.87 16.57
N THR A 314 6.28 20.92 17.45
CA THR A 314 6.86 19.64 17.02
C THR A 314 5.78 18.70 16.51
N MET A 315 5.90 18.31 15.25
CA MET A 315 4.96 17.43 14.56
C MET A 315 5.68 16.14 14.17
N ALA A 316 4.93 15.05 14.16
CA ALA A 316 5.40 13.76 13.65
C ALA A 316 4.80 13.58 12.26
N LEU A 317 5.65 13.38 11.25
CA LEU A 317 5.23 13.18 9.87
C LEU A 317 5.75 11.86 9.32
N PRO A 318 4.97 11.18 8.47
CA PRO A 318 5.45 9.99 7.79
C PRO A 318 6.40 10.36 6.65
N TYR A 319 7.32 9.45 6.34
CA TYR A 319 8.10 9.45 5.11
C TYR A 319 8.33 8.01 4.62
N LEU A 320 8.53 7.85 3.32
CA LEU A 320 8.88 6.55 2.74
C LEU A 320 10.39 6.32 2.84
N ARG A 321 10.77 5.11 3.24
CA ARG A 321 12.15 4.66 3.34
C ARG A 321 12.34 3.44 2.43
N PRO A 322 13.21 3.54 1.41
CA PRO A 322 13.60 2.39 0.61
C PRO A 322 14.22 1.28 1.46
N ARG A 323 13.98 0.03 1.05
CA ARG A 323 14.67 -1.14 1.61
C ARG A 323 15.86 -1.50 0.70
N PRO A 324 17.01 -1.90 1.25
CA PRO A 324 18.11 -2.40 0.45
C PRO A 324 17.67 -3.60 -0.39
N SER A 325 18.00 -3.57 -1.67
CA SER A 325 17.71 -4.63 -2.63
C SER A 325 18.99 -5.09 -3.29
N ALA A 326 19.23 -6.40 -3.27
CA ALA A 326 20.35 -7.04 -3.94
C ALA A 326 19.81 -8.10 -4.92
N LEU A 327 18.94 -7.65 -5.81
CA LEU A 327 18.34 -8.49 -6.85
C LEU A 327 19.29 -8.59 -8.03
N SER A 328 19.70 -9.82 -8.37
CA SER A 328 20.48 -10.10 -9.58
C SER A 328 19.56 -10.22 -10.79
N VAL A 329 20.08 -10.07 -12.01
CA VAL A 329 19.27 -10.26 -13.23
C VAL A 329 18.78 -11.70 -13.30
N ALA A 330 17.46 -11.90 -13.33
CA ALA A 330 16.88 -13.22 -13.51
C ALA A 330 16.83 -13.59 -15.00
N SER A 331 16.93 -14.88 -15.32
CA SER A 331 16.83 -15.38 -16.69
C SER A 331 16.32 -16.82 -16.79
N VAL A 332 15.79 -17.18 -17.96
CA VAL A 332 15.48 -18.55 -18.35
C VAL A 332 16.10 -18.79 -19.72
N ASN A 333 16.95 -19.81 -19.85
CA ASN A 333 17.59 -20.17 -21.13
C ASN A 333 18.15 -18.93 -21.85
N GLU A 334 18.93 -18.11 -21.13
CA GLU A 334 19.52 -16.84 -21.59
C GLU A 334 18.53 -15.67 -21.82
N GLN A 335 17.22 -15.92 -21.83
CA GLN A 335 16.19 -14.87 -21.89
C GLN A 335 16.12 -14.15 -20.54
N ARG A 336 16.43 -12.86 -20.53
CA ARG A 336 16.46 -12.04 -19.31
C ARG A 336 15.07 -11.57 -18.92
N ALA A 337 14.89 -11.36 -17.63
CA ALA A 337 13.70 -10.75 -17.07
C ALA A 337 13.55 -9.29 -17.54
N VAL A 338 12.31 -8.93 -17.84
CA VAL A 338 11.89 -7.57 -18.21
C VAL A 338 10.99 -7.03 -17.10
N GLU A 339 11.32 -5.88 -16.55
CA GLU A 339 10.51 -5.23 -15.53
C GLU A 339 9.17 -4.76 -16.13
N VAL A 340 8.07 -5.16 -15.49
CA VAL A 340 6.71 -4.75 -15.86
C VAL A 340 6.18 -3.67 -14.93
N ALA A 341 6.50 -3.72 -13.64
CA ALA A 341 6.06 -2.70 -12.68
C ALA A 341 7.05 -2.52 -11.52
N ASP A 342 7.32 -1.28 -11.15
CA ASP A 342 7.99 -0.88 -9.91
C ASP A 342 6.93 -0.44 -8.88
N MET A 343 6.81 -1.21 -7.80
CA MET A 343 5.87 -0.93 -6.71
C MET A 343 6.33 0.22 -5.82
N ASN A 344 7.62 0.46 -5.67
CA ASN A 344 8.12 1.62 -4.95
C ASN A 344 7.68 2.90 -5.65
N ARG A 345 7.80 2.94 -6.98
CA ARG A 345 7.33 4.06 -7.80
C ARG A 345 5.83 4.28 -7.66
N ILE A 346 5.02 3.21 -7.68
CA ILE A 346 3.56 3.31 -7.50
C ILE A 346 3.21 3.87 -6.11
N ILE A 347 3.79 3.29 -5.05
CA ILE A 347 3.55 3.71 -3.66
C ILE A 347 4.01 5.16 -3.45
N GLU A 348 5.19 5.51 -3.93
CA GLU A 348 5.75 6.85 -3.77
C GLU A 348 4.94 7.92 -4.47
N THR A 349 4.42 7.63 -5.66
CA THR A 349 3.58 8.59 -6.38
C THR A 349 2.30 8.86 -5.61
N GLU A 350 1.58 7.80 -5.23
CA GLU A 350 0.31 7.96 -4.51
C GLU A 350 0.53 8.64 -3.14
N PHE A 351 1.57 8.24 -2.40
CA PHE A 351 1.95 8.88 -1.14
C PHE A 351 2.25 10.37 -1.31
N SER A 352 3.02 10.74 -2.33
CA SER A 352 3.41 12.13 -2.60
C SER A 352 2.22 12.97 -3.02
N SER A 353 1.36 12.45 -3.91
CA SER A 353 0.13 13.12 -4.35
C SER A 353 -0.80 13.43 -3.17
N GLN A 354 -0.88 12.54 -2.18
CA GLN A 354 -1.73 12.73 -0.99
C GLN A 354 -1.03 13.42 0.19
N TYR A 355 0.27 13.69 0.12
CA TYR A 355 1.04 14.20 1.26
C TYR A 355 0.53 15.54 1.78
N TRP A 356 -0.06 16.37 0.90
CA TRP A 356 -0.66 17.65 1.31
C TRP A 356 -1.81 17.44 2.30
N ARG A 357 -2.61 16.37 2.17
CA ARG A 357 -3.72 16.05 3.07
C ARG A 357 -3.21 15.72 4.46
N ILE A 358 -2.18 14.87 4.53
CA ILE A 358 -1.49 14.51 5.76
C ILE A 358 -0.98 15.78 6.44
N LEU A 359 -0.31 16.65 5.69
CA LEU A 359 0.27 17.87 6.25
C LEU A 359 -0.79 18.87 6.74
N VAL A 360 -1.86 19.10 5.99
CA VAL A 360 -2.96 19.98 6.40
C VAL A 360 -3.63 19.44 7.67
N ARG A 361 -3.93 18.13 7.72
CA ARG A 361 -4.51 17.49 8.90
C ARG A 361 -3.64 17.66 10.13
N GLU A 362 -2.34 17.42 9.98
CA GLU A 362 -1.39 17.56 11.09
C GLU A 362 -1.23 19.01 11.55
N ILE A 363 -1.24 20.00 10.65
CA ILE A 363 -1.16 21.42 11.02
C ILE A 363 -2.41 21.83 11.80
N THR A 364 -3.60 21.42 11.33
CA THR A 364 -4.87 21.68 12.03
C THR A 364 -4.85 21.07 13.43
N ARG A 365 -4.40 19.81 13.56
CA ARG A 365 -4.24 19.12 14.84
C ARG A 365 -3.25 19.83 15.77
N ALA A 366 -2.08 20.21 15.26
CA ALA A 366 -1.06 20.93 16.01
C ALA A 366 -1.60 22.26 16.53
N THR A 367 -2.33 22.99 15.69
CA THR A 367 -2.97 24.26 16.05
C THR A 367 -4.02 24.07 17.14
N ALA A 368 -4.90 23.08 17.01
CA ALA A 368 -5.90 22.76 18.04
C ALA A 368 -5.26 22.39 19.39
N LYS A 369 -4.25 21.50 19.39
CA LYS A 369 -3.51 21.13 20.60
C LYS A 369 -2.81 22.33 21.24
N MET A 370 -2.21 23.20 20.43
CA MET A 370 -1.59 24.44 20.90
C MET A 370 -2.60 25.36 21.59
N LEU A 371 -3.78 25.58 20.99
CA LEU A 371 -4.83 26.43 21.56
C LEU A 371 -5.33 25.88 22.91
N ILE A 372 -5.51 24.55 23.01
CA ILE A 372 -5.88 23.88 24.27
C ILE A 372 -4.80 24.09 25.34
N THR A 373 -3.53 23.80 25.02
CA THR A 373 -2.42 23.97 25.99
C THR A 373 -2.29 25.41 26.44
N ARG A 374 -2.48 26.38 25.54
CA ARG A 374 -2.45 27.81 25.89
C ARG A 374 -3.59 28.21 26.82
N GLU A 375 -4.79 27.69 26.61
CA GLU A 375 -5.92 27.96 27.49
C GLU A 375 -5.76 27.30 28.86
N VAL A 376 -5.19 26.08 28.92
CA VAL A 376 -4.79 25.45 30.19
C VAL A 376 -3.79 26.33 30.93
N ALA A 377 -2.73 26.78 30.25
CA ALA A 377 -1.69 27.60 30.85
C ALA A 377 -2.19 28.94 31.40
N ARG A 378 -3.23 29.53 30.80
CA ARG A 378 -3.84 30.77 31.31
C ARG A 378 -4.58 30.59 32.63
N ARG A 379 -5.03 29.38 32.94
CA ARG A 379 -5.83 29.05 34.13
C ARG A 379 -5.05 28.28 35.19
N ASP A 380 -3.75 28.10 34.96
CA ASP A 380 -2.90 27.21 35.74
C ASP A 380 -1.89 28.01 36.57
N ASP A 381 -2.18 28.20 37.85
CA ASP A 381 -1.40 29.04 38.75
C ASP A 381 -0.07 28.40 39.19
N ASP A 382 0.00 27.05 39.25
CA ASP A 382 1.18 26.30 39.75
C ASP A 382 1.99 25.60 38.63
N GLY A 383 1.51 25.64 37.39
CA GLY A 383 2.19 25.08 36.21
C GLY A 383 2.02 23.57 36.03
N LEU A 384 1.38 22.87 36.97
CA LEU A 384 1.24 21.41 36.91
C LEU A 384 0.26 20.98 35.82
N ALA A 385 -0.82 21.72 35.61
CA ALA A 385 -1.79 21.40 34.55
C ALA A 385 -1.17 21.60 33.16
N THR A 386 -0.37 22.65 32.99
CA THR A 386 0.35 22.98 31.77
C THR A 386 1.39 21.90 31.46
N PHE A 387 2.15 21.49 32.47
CA PHE A 387 3.11 20.39 32.33
C PHE A 387 2.41 19.09 31.92
N ALA A 388 1.29 18.75 32.56
CA ALA A 388 0.50 17.58 32.19
C ALA A 388 -0.05 17.66 30.75
N ALA A 389 -0.49 18.84 30.31
CA ALA A 389 -0.98 19.06 28.94
C ALA A 389 0.15 18.87 27.90
N ILE A 390 1.36 19.35 28.18
CA ILE A 390 2.54 19.15 27.31
C ILE A 390 2.90 17.65 27.23
N LEU A 391 2.88 16.93 28.35
CA LEU A 391 3.10 15.48 28.33
C LEU A 391 2.03 14.73 27.52
N ALA A 392 0.76 15.10 27.69
CA ALA A 392 -0.34 14.53 26.92
C ALA A 392 -0.22 14.82 25.42
N GLN A 393 0.25 16.01 25.07
CA GLN A 393 0.55 16.39 23.69
C GLN A 393 1.66 15.52 23.09
N ALA A 394 2.79 15.36 23.80
CA ALA A 394 3.90 14.54 23.33
C ALA A 394 3.49 13.09 23.11
N ALA A 395 2.68 12.55 24.02
CA ALA A 395 2.09 11.22 23.95
C ALA A 395 1.13 11.02 22.77
N THR A 396 0.35 12.04 22.42
CA THR A 396 -0.67 11.95 21.37
C THR A 396 -0.13 12.35 19.98
N THR A 397 1.18 12.51 19.84
CA THR A 397 1.83 12.94 18.59
C THR A 397 2.67 11.80 18.05
N SER A 398 2.09 11.02 17.12
CA SER A 398 2.82 10.09 16.25
C SER A 398 2.21 10.15 14.85
N ALA A 399 3.02 9.84 13.85
CA ALA A 399 2.56 9.68 12.49
C ALA A 399 1.99 8.28 12.28
N ASP A 400 1.01 8.15 11.39
CA ASP A 400 0.62 6.84 10.90
C ASP A 400 1.72 6.27 9.98
N THR A 401 2.42 5.25 10.48
CA THR A 401 3.47 4.54 9.74
C THR A 401 3.01 3.19 9.19
N ARG A 402 1.70 2.90 9.20
CA ARG A 402 1.15 1.70 8.54
C ARG A 402 1.36 1.76 7.04
N ILE A 403 1.69 0.60 6.49
CA ILE A 403 1.82 0.32 5.06
C ILE A 403 1.81 -1.21 4.88
N VAL A 404 1.27 -1.71 3.76
CA VAL A 404 1.40 -3.12 3.38
C VAL A 404 2.83 -3.38 2.91
N SER A 405 3.71 -3.74 3.84
CA SER A 405 5.14 -3.93 3.57
C SER A 405 5.47 -5.28 2.93
N SER A 406 4.51 -6.20 2.81
CA SER A 406 4.72 -7.52 2.20
C SER A 406 4.70 -7.49 0.67
N LEU A 407 4.26 -6.39 0.05
CA LEU A 407 4.30 -6.20 -1.40
C LEU A 407 5.74 -6.30 -1.95
N PRO A 408 5.92 -6.74 -3.21
CA PRO A 408 7.24 -6.77 -3.84
C PRO A 408 7.76 -5.36 -4.07
N GLU A 409 9.06 -5.27 -4.37
CA GLU A 409 9.67 -4.06 -4.91
C GLU A 409 9.32 -3.90 -6.39
N ARG A 410 9.43 -4.98 -7.15
CA ARG A 410 9.20 -4.99 -8.60
C ARG A 410 8.53 -6.28 -9.05
N PHE A 411 7.82 -6.16 -10.16
CA PHE A 411 7.31 -7.28 -10.95
C PHE A 411 8.10 -7.36 -12.24
N GLU A 412 8.52 -8.56 -12.61
CA GLU A 412 9.22 -8.82 -13.86
C GLU A 412 8.57 -10.02 -14.57
N VAL A 413 8.79 -10.10 -15.89
CA VAL A 413 8.39 -11.23 -16.70
C VAL A 413 9.54 -11.75 -17.54
N ILE A 414 9.64 -13.08 -17.66
CA ILE A 414 10.50 -13.75 -18.65
C ILE A 414 9.59 -14.51 -19.60
N ARG A 415 9.81 -14.32 -20.90
CA ARG A 415 9.21 -15.15 -21.95
C ARG A 415 10.24 -16.18 -22.37
N ALA A 416 9.85 -17.44 -22.33
CA ALA A 416 10.71 -18.54 -22.75
C ALA A 416 9.89 -19.56 -23.54
N ARG A 417 10.60 -20.45 -24.25
CA ARG A 417 10.01 -21.70 -24.70
C ARG A 417 10.58 -22.83 -23.86
N ARG A 418 9.75 -23.80 -23.48
CA ARG A 418 10.25 -25.04 -22.90
C ARG A 418 11.04 -25.80 -23.97
N GLU A 419 12.27 -26.16 -23.65
CA GLU A 419 13.08 -27.06 -24.47
C GLU A 419 12.71 -28.51 -24.15
N ASP A 420 12.57 -28.82 -22.85
CA ASP A 420 12.35 -30.17 -22.34
C ASP A 420 11.12 -30.24 -21.39
N ASP A 421 11.09 -31.23 -20.49
CA ASP A 421 10.16 -31.32 -19.35
C ASP A 421 10.44 -30.27 -18.25
N PHE A 422 11.43 -29.41 -18.47
CA PHE A 422 11.97 -28.51 -17.45
C PHE A 422 12.20 -27.11 -17.99
N ILE A 423 12.00 -26.14 -17.09
CA ILE A 423 12.43 -24.76 -17.22
C ILE A 423 13.56 -24.52 -16.23
N HIS A 424 14.66 -23.97 -16.71
CA HIS A 424 15.82 -23.61 -15.91
C HIS A 424 15.75 -22.11 -15.58
N LEU A 425 15.30 -21.78 -14.38
CA LEU A 425 15.21 -20.41 -13.89
C LEU A 425 16.46 -20.06 -13.11
N ASP A 426 17.23 -19.08 -13.59
CA ASP A 426 18.33 -18.48 -12.86
C ASP A 426 17.87 -17.16 -12.24
N LEU A 427 17.96 -17.02 -10.92
CA LEU A 427 17.69 -15.77 -10.19
C LEU A 427 18.97 -14.97 -9.93
N GLY A 428 20.09 -15.41 -10.50
CA GLY A 428 21.43 -14.85 -10.42
C GLY A 428 22.22 -15.32 -9.20
N THR A 429 21.56 -15.51 -8.05
CA THR A 429 22.18 -16.14 -6.87
C THR A 429 22.06 -17.66 -6.89
N ASN A 430 20.94 -18.17 -7.39
CA ASN A 430 20.60 -19.59 -7.43
C ASN A 430 19.88 -19.94 -8.73
N SER A 431 20.04 -21.19 -9.18
CA SER A 431 19.31 -21.75 -10.31
C SER A 431 18.34 -22.83 -9.85
N HIS A 432 17.11 -22.78 -10.37
CA HIS A 432 16.00 -23.65 -10.03
C HIS A 432 15.53 -24.41 -11.27
N LYS A 433 15.46 -25.74 -11.15
CA LYS A 433 14.93 -26.61 -12.20
C LYS A 433 13.46 -26.92 -11.94
N ILE A 434 12.58 -26.37 -12.76
CA ILE A 434 11.12 -26.41 -12.56
C ILE A 434 10.51 -27.38 -13.57
N LYS A 435 9.76 -28.37 -13.09
CA LYS A 435 9.09 -29.35 -13.96
C LYS A 435 7.80 -28.77 -14.53
N VAL A 436 7.57 -28.95 -15.83
CA VAL A 436 6.37 -28.49 -16.54
C VAL A 436 5.65 -29.65 -17.24
N ASP A 437 4.33 -29.57 -17.40
CA ASP A 437 3.52 -30.65 -17.99
C ASP A 437 3.48 -30.57 -19.53
N ARG A 438 4.12 -31.51 -20.23
CA ARG A 438 4.14 -31.52 -21.70
C ARG A 438 2.77 -31.57 -22.37
N SER A 439 1.74 -32.06 -21.69
CA SER A 439 0.38 -32.12 -22.24
C SER A 439 -0.29 -30.75 -22.29
N ALA A 440 0.17 -29.79 -21.49
CA ALA A 440 -0.33 -28.43 -21.50
C ALA A 440 0.13 -27.68 -22.76
N ARG A 441 -0.75 -26.83 -23.29
CA ARG A 441 -0.41 -25.97 -24.43
C ARG A 441 0.52 -24.85 -24.03
N ALA A 442 0.52 -24.36 -22.79
CA ALA A 442 1.43 -23.33 -22.30
C ALA A 442 1.64 -23.43 -20.78
N HIS A 443 2.61 -22.68 -20.26
CA HIS A 443 2.94 -22.63 -18.84
C HIS A 443 3.02 -21.20 -18.31
N VAL A 444 2.53 -20.99 -17.09
CA VAL A 444 2.84 -19.80 -16.29
C VAL A 444 3.53 -20.26 -15.02
N ILE A 445 4.78 -19.84 -14.82
CA ILE A 445 5.54 -20.09 -13.60
C ILE A 445 5.46 -18.81 -12.78
N TYR A 446 4.86 -18.88 -11.59
CA TYR A 446 4.74 -17.75 -10.69
C TYR A 446 5.74 -17.89 -9.55
N VAL A 447 6.62 -16.90 -9.40
CA VAL A 447 7.76 -16.91 -8.49
C VAL A 447 7.67 -15.72 -7.55
N ARG A 448 7.83 -15.96 -6.25
CA ARG A 448 8.02 -14.92 -5.25
C ARG A 448 9.40 -15.06 -4.61
N GLU A 449 10.29 -14.11 -4.91
CA GLU A 449 11.61 -13.97 -4.30
C GLU A 449 11.58 -12.81 -3.29
N ILE A 450 11.39 -13.11 -2.00
CA ILE A 450 11.29 -12.09 -0.95
C ILE A 450 12.64 -11.38 -0.71
N SER A 451 13.74 -12.12 -0.85
CA SER A 451 15.10 -11.60 -0.81
C SER A 451 16.03 -12.52 -1.60
N GLY A 452 17.14 -11.98 -2.13
CA GLY A 452 18.14 -12.78 -2.84
C GLY A 452 18.91 -13.80 -1.98
N GLN A 453 18.63 -13.87 -0.67
CA GLN A 453 19.24 -14.80 0.28
C GLN A 453 18.27 -15.89 0.76
N THR A 454 17.02 -15.87 0.32
CA THR A 454 15.96 -16.80 0.75
C THR A 454 15.49 -17.64 -0.42
N GLU A 455 15.09 -18.89 -0.17
CA GLU A 455 14.52 -19.75 -1.19
C GLU A 455 13.25 -19.10 -1.78
N PRO A 456 13.12 -19.00 -3.12
CA PRO A 456 11.92 -18.45 -3.74
C PRO A 456 10.74 -19.40 -3.58
N ILE A 457 9.54 -18.85 -3.49
CA ILE A 457 8.30 -19.62 -3.58
C ILE A 457 7.93 -19.74 -5.05
N ILE A 458 7.81 -20.97 -5.56
CA ILE A 458 7.54 -21.25 -6.98
C ILE A 458 6.25 -22.04 -7.10
N SER A 459 5.38 -21.62 -8.01
CA SER A 459 4.21 -22.39 -8.44
C SER A 459 4.13 -22.44 -9.95
N THR A 460 3.46 -23.46 -10.50
CA THR A 460 3.29 -23.63 -11.94
C THR A 460 1.81 -23.79 -12.27
N ILE A 461 1.34 -23.02 -13.24
CA ILE A 461 0.01 -23.13 -13.84
C ILE A 461 0.20 -23.74 -15.23
N ASN A 462 -0.41 -24.90 -15.45
CA ASN A 462 -0.39 -25.60 -16.74
C ASN A 462 -1.66 -25.24 -17.50
N ILE A 463 -1.53 -24.52 -18.61
CA ILE A 463 -2.64 -24.06 -19.43
C ILE A 463 -3.12 -25.23 -20.31
N GLN A 464 -4.35 -25.66 -20.07
CA GLN A 464 -5.02 -26.72 -20.82
C GLN A 464 -5.56 -26.19 -22.15
#